data_AF-A0A699WFM0-F1
#
_entry.id   AF-A0A699WFM0-F1
#
_cell.length_a   1.000
_cell.length_b   1.000
_cell.length_c   1.000
_cell.angle_alpha   90.00
_cell.angle_beta   90.00
_cell.angle_gamma   90.00
#
_symmetry.space_group_name_H-M   'P 1'
#
loop_
_entity.id
_entity.type
_entity.pdbx_description
1 polymer ?
#
loop_
_entity_poly.entity_id
_entity_poly.type
_entity_poly.pdbx_seq_one_letter_code
_entity_poly.pdbx_strand_id
1 'polypeptide(L)'
;NTLSSAANNSFGTFFSEGSSGKYVPRTLFVDLEPTVIDEVRTGSYKKLFNPKQLISGKEDAANNFARGHYTVGREVIDHCVDRVRLLADN
;
A
#
# COMPACT_ATOMS: atom_id res chain seq x y z
N ASN A 1 36.70 3.91 -6.78
CA ASN A 1 35.70 4.86 -6.26
C ASN A 1 35.28 5.76 -7.40
N THR A 2 34.08 5.71 -7.95
CA THR A 2 32.82 5.20 -7.41
C THR A 2 31.96 4.86 -8.63
N LEU A 3 31.49 3.61 -8.72
CA LEU A 3 30.57 3.16 -9.77
C LEU A 3 29.19 3.79 -9.50
N SER A 4 28.97 5.03 -9.94
CA SER A 4 27.67 5.70 -9.89
C SER A 4 27.32 6.19 -11.29
N SER A 5 26.49 5.45 -12.03
CA SER A 5 25.67 6.00 -13.13
C SER A 5 24.84 4.98 -13.92
N ALA A 6 24.94 3.66 -13.69
CA ALA A 6 24.21 2.67 -14.50
C ALA A 6 23.03 1.95 -13.81
N ALA A 7 22.81 2.13 -12.50
CA ALA A 7 21.64 1.59 -11.79
C ALA A 7 20.41 2.54 -11.82
N ASN A 8 20.49 3.61 -12.61
CA ASN A 8 19.39 4.54 -12.83
C ASN A 8 18.41 3.94 -13.87
N ASN A 9 17.27 3.44 -13.39
CA ASN A 9 15.93 3.99 -13.70
C ASN A 9 14.80 2.95 -13.84
N SER A 10 15.07 1.64 -13.75
CA SER A 10 13.99 0.63 -13.78
C SER A 10 13.46 0.29 -12.38
N PHE A 11 14.33 0.19 -11.37
CA PHE A 11 13.93 -0.20 -10.02
C PHE A 11 13.08 0.88 -9.31
N GLY A 12 13.39 2.16 -9.55
CA GLY A 12 12.66 3.30 -9.00
C GLY A 12 11.19 3.39 -9.43
N THR A 13 10.80 2.65 -10.47
CA THR A 13 9.41 2.56 -10.93
C THR A 13 8.50 1.87 -9.90
N PHE A 14 9.01 0.84 -9.21
CA PHE A 14 8.26 0.07 -8.22
C PHE A 14 8.63 0.39 -6.78
N PHE A 15 9.78 1.01 -6.53
CA PHE A 15 10.28 1.28 -5.19
C PHE A 15 10.66 2.76 -5.02
N SER A 16 10.27 3.34 -3.89
CA SER A 16 10.76 4.64 -3.42
C SER A 16 11.95 4.43 -2.49
N GLU A 17 13.01 5.24 -2.65
CA GLU A 17 14.14 5.25 -1.74
C GLU A 17 13.89 6.25 -0.61
N GLY A 18 13.83 5.76 0.63
CA GLY A 18 13.73 6.61 1.82
C GLY A 18 15.06 7.23 2.21
N SER A 19 15.03 8.26 3.05
CA SER A 19 16.22 9.00 3.51
C SER A 19 17.28 8.15 4.23
N SER A 20 16.93 6.95 4.68
CA SER A 20 17.84 5.98 5.30
C SER A 20 18.47 4.99 4.30
N GLY A 21 18.34 5.22 2.98
CA GLY A 21 18.76 4.28 1.92
C GLY A 21 17.89 3.01 1.85
N LYS A 22 16.72 3.03 2.49
CA LYS A 22 15.79 1.90 2.51
C LYS A 22 14.82 2.01 1.34
N TYR A 23 14.73 0.96 0.54
CA TYR A 23 13.73 0.85 -0.51
C TYR A 23 12.39 0.36 0.04
N VAL A 24 11.33 1.10 -0.26
CA VAL A 24 9.96 0.80 0.13
C VAL A 24 9.11 0.64 -1.13
N PRO A 25 8.31 -0.43 -1.27
CA PRO A 25 7.44 -0.61 -2.43
C PRO A 25 6.43 0.54 -2.58
N ARG A 26 6.18 0.96 -3.82
CA ARG A 26 5.10 1.87 -4.20
C ARG A 26 3.79 1.08 -4.33
N THR A 27 3.22 0.67 -3.21
CA THR A 27 2.04 -0.21 -3.16
C THR A 27 0.97 0.32 -2.23
N LEU A 28 -0.29 -0.04 -2.47
CA LEU A 28 -1.41 0.16 -1.55
C LEU A 28 -2.15 -1.16 -1.39
N PHE A 29 -2.29 -1.64 -0.17
CA PHE A 29 -3.09 -2.81 0.16
C PHE A 29 -4.39 -2.33 0.81
N VAL A 30 -5.50 -2.83 0.30
CA VAL A 30 -6.84 -2.46 0.76
C VAL A 30 -7.65 -3.73 0.91
N ASP A 31 -8.23 -3.91 2.08
CA ASP A 31 -9.28 -4.89 2.33
C ASP A 31 -10.35 -4.26 3.23
N LEU A 32 -11.59 -4.75 3.13
CA LEU A 32 -12.71 -4.27 3.94
C LEU A 32 -12.72 -4.92 5.33
N GLU A 33 -11.93 -5.97 5.53
CA GLU A 33 -11.73 -6.64 6.80
C GLU A 33 -10.22 -6.77 7.13
N PRO A 34 -9.83 -6.98 8.40
CA PRO A 34 -8.43 -6.87 8.81
C PRO A 34 -7.57 -8.12 8.58
N THR A 35 -8.13 -9.31 8.43
CA THR A 35 -7.42 -10.61 8.51
C THR A 35 -6.26 -10.69 7.53
N VAL A 36 -6.53 -10.47 6.23
CA VAL A 36 -5.49 -10.58 5.19
C VAL A 36 -4.42 -9.49 5.33
N ILE A 37 -4.83 -8.27 5.72
CA ILE A 37 -3.91 -7.15 5.92
C ILE A 37 -3.03 -7.36 7.15
N ASP A 38 -3.57 -7.96 8.22
CA ASP A 38 -2.83 -8.25 9.46
C ASP A 38 -1.76 -9.33 9.25
N GLU A 39 -1.97 -10.28 8.34
CA GLU A 39 -0.93 -11.20 7.92
C GLU A 39 0.26 -10.47 7.28
N VAL A 40 -0.01 -9.43 6.46
CA VAL A 40 1.06 -8.58 5.89
C VAL A 40 1.78 -7.77 6.98
N ARG A 41 1.02 -7.25 7.96
CA ARG A 41 1.56 -6.47 9.10
C ARG A 41 2.42 -7.30 10.04
N THR A 42 2.19 -8.61 10.12
CA THR A 42 2.87 -9.50 11.10
C THR A 42 3.85 -10.49 10.46
N GLY A 43 3.72 -10.73 9.15
CA GLY A 43 4.51 -11.69 8.40
C GLY A 43 5.97 -11.31 8.17
N SER A 44 6.67 -12.14 7.40
CA SER A 44 8.12 -12.04 7.14
C SER A 44 8.53 -10.69 6.57
N TYR A 45 7.67 -10.06 5.77
CA TYR A 45 7.92 -8.77 5.11
C TYR A 45 7.30 -7.57 5.83
N LYS A 46 6.90 -7.69 7.10
CA LYS A 46 6.27 -6.58 7.86
C LYS A 46 7.06 -5.27 7.90
N LYS A 47 8.38 -5.36 7.80
CA LYS A 47 9.28 -4.19 7.75
C LYS A 47 9.45 -3.62 6.34
N LEU A 48 9.00 -4.30 5.29
CA LEU A 48 9.18 -3.87 3.90
C LEU A 48 8.20 -2.76 3.52
N PHE A 49 6.93 -2.93 3.89
CA PHE A 49 5.85 -2.03 3.49
C PHE A 49 5.70 -0.82 4.43
N ASN A 50 5.12 0.26 3.92
CA ASN A 50 4.73 1.39 4.74
C ASN A 50 3.39 1.07 5.45
N PRO A 51 3.32 1.09 6.80
CA PRO A 51 2.07 0.80 7.51
C PRO A 51 0.90 1.70 7.11
N LYS A 52 1.17 2.95 6.67
CA LYS A 52 0.13 3.88 6.20
C LYS A 52 -0.53 3.45 4.89
N GLN A 53 0.07 2.52 4.15
CA GLN A 53 -0.42 1.94 2.90
C GLN A 53 -1.14 0.60 3.10
N LEU A 54 -1.37 0.19 4.35
CA LEU A 54 -2.07 -1.05 4.70
C LEU A 54 -3.43 -0.68 5.30
N ILE A 55 -4.45 -0.55 4.44
CA ILE A 55 -5.80 -0.11 4.80
C ILE A 55 -6.68 -1.34 5.03
N SER A 56 -7.35 -1.38 6.18
CA SER A 56 -8.30 -2.41 6.57
C SER A 56 -9.58 -1.76 7.08
N GLY A 57 -10.73 -2.20 6.59
CA GLY A 57 -12.04 -1.87 7.15
C GLY A 57 -12.36 -2.70 8.40
N LYS A 58 -13.63 -2.64 8.83
CA LYS A 58 -14.16 -3.40 9.98
C LYS A 58 -15.17 -4.48 9.60
N GLU A 59 -15.73 -4.40 8.40
CA GLU A 59 -16.80 -5.26 7.91
C GLU A 59 -16.49 -5.69 6.48
N ASP A 60 -16.67 -6.97 6.16
CA ASP A 60 -16.46 -7.46 4.80
C ASP A 60 -17.57 -7.05 3.83
N ALA A 61 -17.38 -7.32 2.54
CA ALA A 61 -18.45 -7.20 1.54
C ALA A 61 -19.41 -8.40 1.51
N ALA A 62 -19.13 -9.48 2.25
CA ALA A 62 -19.89 -10.74 2.22
C ALA A 62 -20.16 -11.29 0.80
N ASN A 63 -19.15 -11.29 -0.07
CA ASN A 63 -19.27 -11.66 -1.50
C ASN A 63 -20.33 -10.87 -2.29
N ASN A 64 -20.76 -9.70 -1.79
CA ASN A 64 -21.78 -8.86 -2.41
C ASN A 64 -21.17 -7.60 -3.01
N PHE A 65 -21.25 -7.47 -4.34
CA PHE A 65 -20.76 -6.30 -5.06
C PHE A 65 -21.40 -5.00 -4.58
N ALA A 66 -22.71 -4.98 -4.31
CA ALA A 66 -23.39 -3.78 -3.87
C ALA A 66 -22.92 -3.32 -2.49
N ARG A 67 -22.56 -4.25 -1.59
CA ARG A 67 -21.94 -3.89 -0.31
C ARG A 67 -20.55 -3.29 -0.51
N GLY A 68 -19.73 -3.93 -1.35
CA GLY A 68 -18.39 -3.43 -1.67
C GLY A 68 -18.41 -2.05 -2.35
N HIS A 69 -19.37 -1.79 -3.24
CA HIS A 69 -19.37 -0.56 -4.03
C HIS A 69 -20.18 0.59 -3.41
N TYR A 70 -21.38 0.33 -2.88
CA TYR A 70 -22.32 1.39 -2.50
C TYR A 70 -22.40 1.65 -0.99
N THR A 71 -22.10 0.65 -0.15
CA THR A 71 -22.24 0.78 1.31
C THR A 71 -20.89 0.70 2.03
N VAL A 72 -20.37 -0.49 2.29
CA VAL A 72 -19.16 -0.71 3.11
C VAL A 72 -17.93 -0.06 2.48
N GLY A 73 -17.70 -0.27 1.17
CA GLY A 73 -16.52 0.32 0.53
C GLY A 73 -16.60 1.83 0.36
N ARG A 74 -17.79 2.43 0.44
CA ARG A 74 -17.94 3.90 0.44
C ARG A 74 -17.29 4.54 1.68
N GLU A 75 -17.21 3.83 2.80
CA GLU A 75 -16.56 4.34 4.01
C GLU A 75 -15.03 4.40 3.88
N VAL A 76 -14.45 3.64 2.96
CA VAL A 76 -12.99 3.47 2.83
C VAL A 76 -12.42 4.18 1.60
N ILE A 77 -13.23 4.42 0.56
CA ILE A 77 -12.77 4.92 -0.74
C ILE A 77 -12.02 6.27 -0.67
N ASP A 78 -12.51 7.23 0.12
CA ASP A 78 -11.87 8.54 0.23
C ASP A 78 -10.47 8.41 0.82
N HIS A 79 -10.32 7.55 1.84
CA HIS A 79 -9.01 7.25 2.44
C HIS A 79 -8.07 6.56 1.45
N CYS A 80 -8.58 5.62 0.64
CA CYS A 80 -7.79 4.96 -0.40
C CYS A 80 -7.29 5.95 -1.45
N VAL A 81 -8.17 6.83 -1.96
CA VAL A 81 -7.83 7.83 -2.97
C VAL A 81 -6.75 8.78 -2.44
N ASP A 82 -6.86 9.22 -1.19
CA ASP A 82 -5.85 10.07 -0.58
C ASP A 82 -4.50 9.36 -0.45
N ARG A 83 -4.47 8.06 -0.15
CA ARG A 83 -3.21 7.29 -0.16
C ARG A 83 -2.62 7.12 -1.56
N VAL A 84 -3.46 6.94 -2.58
CA VAL A 84 -3.00 6.88 -3.98
C VAL A 84 -2.39 8.21 -4.40
N ARG A 85 -3.02 9.34 -4.07
CA ARG A 85 -2.46 10.68 -4.36
C ARG A 85 -1.07 10.86 -3.75
N LEU A 86 -0.91 10.55 -2.47
CA LEU A 86 0.38 10.62 -1.79
C LEU A 86 1.44 9.70 -2.41
N LEU A 87 1.05 8.56 -2.98
CA LEU A 87 1.94 7.64 -3.69
C LEU A 87 2.36 8.18 -5.07
N ALA A 88 1.48 8.92 -5.74
CA ALA A 88 1.71 9.52 -7.04
C ALA A 88 2.56 10.81 -6.98
N ASP A 89 2.45 11.56 -5.87
CA ASP A 89 3.19 12.82 -5.67
C ASP A 89 4.66 12.62 -5.24
N ASN A 90 5.07 11.39 -4.89
CA ASN A 90 6.45 11.00 -4.53
C ASN A 90 7.21 10.38 -5.71
#